data_AF-A0AB73JC79-F1
#
_entry.id   AF-A0AB73JC79-F1
#
_cell.length_a   1.000
_cell.length_b   1.000
_cell.length_c   1.000
_cell.angle_alpha   90.00
_cell.angle_beta   90.00
_cell.angle_gamma   90.00
#
_symmetry.space_group_name_H-M   'P 1'
#
loop_
_entity.id
_entity.type
_entity.pdbx_description
1 polymer ?
#
loop_
_entity_poly.entity_id
_entity_poly.type
_entity_poly.pdbx_seq_one_letter_code
_entity_poly.pdbx_strand_id
1 'polypeptide(L)'
;MTAETNYFWLNCGYNRWNHNEPLVGQTALFESGAHFNPSQGFRAFKKAKVGDQVIFYQVQTDTGLLGCGEIISVETGAQNKIRVQFRFNEQLKPLTADYLKRSEALEFRMSNMKETLFNQITAEEFDLISGLGKGEIKIPRYFFLAETEEFEPGNQYTIYTHTYNGIKRNGYHFYTQLEEGDNIIFYNRTKNQSVVGIGEVSKHIHEKPPIPGRTNSTVIEVSYEKDITPITLSTLNKHPKLKNLYFLQENAKQAIASMSQAQYDAIIEMSDNNGLKSPFEMVQKPDMLESEKEETLKPFILLVVDRKEEGLKAANDLLQKANANPVITTGHPDFSEDMLYGKYLPNETGALYYREGFITQLMPKKDKSYLVIDNFNRIDTDIFQTYINVLEGYEVTLPRYNKDGNMIKWSRQKDSFYYFNPNWHIVGITYDSLEEIKEKYSEQFLKYTRIVKVKHD
;
A
#
# COMPACT_ATOMS: atom_id res chain seq x y z
N MET A 1 -19.62 20.16 31.65
CA MET A 1 -18.28 19.99 31.06
C MET A 1 -17.77 18.63 31.53
N THR A 2 -17.90 17.60 30.71
CA THR A 2 -17.28 16.29 31.00
C THR A 2 -15.77 16.47 30.91
N ALA A 3 -15.06 16.25 32.02
CA ALA A 3 -13.61 16.29 32.02
C ALA A 3 -13.09 15.25 31.02
N GLU A 4 -12.12 15.65 30.19
CA GLU A 4 -11.50 14.78 29.21
C GLU A 4 -10.72 13.67 29.93
N THR A 5 -11.24 12.44 29.88
CA THR A 5 -10.64 11.24 30.48
C THR A 5 -9.36 10.88 29.73
N ASN A 6 -8.26 10.70 30.45
CA ASN A 6 -7.02 10.19 29.89
C ASN A 6 -6.91 8.69 30.08
N TYR A 7 -6.17 8.05 29.19
CA TYR A 7 -5.95 6.61 29.19
C TYR A 7 -4.47 6.31 29.34
N PHE A 8 -4.16 5.28 30.14
CA PHE A 8 -2.78 4.94 30.44
C PHE A 8 -2.51 3.44 30.37
N TRP A 9 -1.24 3.12 30.17
CA TRP A 9 -0.64 1.80 30.29
C TRP A 9 0.35 1.79 31.45
N LEU A 10 0.19 0.85 32.38
CA LEU A 10 1.04 0.68 33.55
C LEU A 10 1.72 -0.69 33.53
N ASN A 11 3.05 -0.69 33.40
CA ASN A 11 3.88 -1.86 33.58
C ASN A 11 4.01 -2.16 35.08
N CYS A 12 3.41 -3.25 35.57
CA CYS A 12 3.49 -3.67 36.96
C CYS A 12 4.34 -4.94 37.14
N GLY A 13 5.09 -4.99 38.24
CA GLY A 13 5.73 -6.24 38.70
C GLY A 13 4.71 -7.15 39.37
N TYR A 14 5.03 -8.45 39.48
CA TYR A 14 4.13 -9.47 40.05
C TYR A 14 3.66 -9.08 41.47
N ASN A 15 4.57 -8.66 42.33
CA ASN A 15 4.26 -8.34 43.74
C ASN A 15 3.45 -7.05 43.96
N ARG A 16 2.98 -6.39 42.89
CA ARG A 16 2.18 -5.16 43.00
C ARG A 16 0.71 -5.42 43.33
N TRP A 17 0.23 -6.62 43.03
CA TRP A 17 -1.12 -7.06 43.33
C TRP A 17 -1.05 -8.32 44.18
N ASN A 18 -2.04 -8.50 45.06
CA ASN A 18 -2.15 -9.72 45.84
C ASN A 18 -2.84 -10.79 44.98
N HIS A 19 -2.06 -11.63 44.31
CA HIS A 19 -2.57 -12.71 43.46
C HIS A 19 -3.25 -13.86 44.22
N ASN A 20 -3.18 -13.87 45.56
CA ASN A 20 -3.87 -14.86 46.40
C ASN A 20 -5.31 -14.45 46.75
N GLU A 21 -5.71 -13.22 46.40
CA GLU A 21 -7.03 -12.67 46.62
C GLU A 21 -7.63 -12.21 45.28
N PRO A 22 -8.96 -12.04 45.18
CA PRO A 22 -9.57 -11.43 44.01
C PRO A 22 -8.91 -10.10 43.67
N LEU A 23 -8.43 -9.94 42.43
CA LEU A 23 -7.75 -8.72 41.98
C LEU A 23 -8.69 -7.53 41.92
N VAL A 24 -9.94 -7.77 41.51
CA VAL A 24 -10.98 -6.73 41.41
C VAL A 24 -11.24 -6.11 42.78
N GLY A 25 -11.16 -4.78 42.84
CA GLY A 25 -11.32 -3.99 44.05
C GLY A 25 -10.02 -3.70 44.81
N GLN A 26 -8.91 -4.37 44.47
CA GLN A 26 -7.62 -4.04 45.07
C GLN A 26 -7.15 -2.64 44.65
N THR A 27 -6.35 -2.00 45.50
CA THR A 27 -5.73 -0.71 45.18
C THR A 27 -4.22 -0.79 45.33
N ALA A 28 -3.50 -0.10 44.45
CA ALA A 28 -2.05 -0.05 44.46
C ALA A 28 -1.54 1.39 44.31
N LEU A 29 -0.49 1.73 45.08
CA LEU A 29 0.15 3.05 45.07
C LEU A 29 1.45 3.01 44.28
N PHE A 30 1.64 3.94 43.35
CA PHE A 30 2.88 4.12 42.60
C PHE A 30 3.43 5.54 42.80
N GLU A 31 4.76 5.62 42.92
CA GLU A 31 5.48 6.89 43.09
C GLU A 31 6.42 7.12 41.90
N SER A 32 6.44 8.32 41.35
CA SER A 32 7.20 8.69 40.15
C SER A 32 8.74 8.67 40.30
N GLY A 33 9.27 8.29 41.47
CA GLY A 33 10.68 8.49 41.86
C GLY A 33 11.50 7.24 42.17
N ALA A 34 10.95 6.02 42.03
CA ALA A 34 11.66 4.80 42.39
C ALA A 34 12.00 3.96 41.14
N HIS A 35 13.27 4.03 40.70
CA HIS A 35 13.95 3.05 39.83
C HIS A 35 13.65 2.98 38.32
N PHE A 36 13.06 4.01 37.68
CA PHE A 36 12.81 3.97 36.22
C PHE A 36 13.27 5.24 35.50
N ASN A 37 13.56 5.11 34.20
CA ASN A 37 14.11 6.17 33.36
C ASN A 37 13.30 7.48 33.49
N PRO A 38 13.85 8.54 34.12
CA PRO A 38 13.06 9.68 34.64
C PRO A 38 12.37 10.53 33.57
N SER A 39 12.77 10.45 32.31
CA SER A 39 12.44 11.46 31.29
C SER A 39 11.05 11.28 30.65
N GLN A 40 10.52 10.05 30.54
CA GLN A 40 9.23 9.79 29.89
C GLN A 40 8.09 9.43 30.85
N GLY A 41 8.32 8.55 31.84
CA GLY A 41 7.29 8.17 32.81
C GLY A 41 6.77 9.35 33.63
N PHE A 42 7.66 10.27 34.03
CA PHE A 42 7.31 11.44 34.84
C PHE A 42 6.29 12.38 34.17
N ARG A 43 6.29 12.48 32.84
CA ARG A 43 5.30 13.30 32.10
C ARG A 43 3.90 12.70 32.16
N ALA A 44 3.78 11.38 32.11
CA ALA A 44 2.49 10.70 32.23
C ALA A 44 1.92 10.89 33.65
N PHE A 45 2.75 10.77 34.68
CA PHE A 45 2.36 11.05 36.07
C PHE A 45 1.83 12.48 36.27
N LYS A 46 2.41 13.48 35.59
CA LYS A 46 1.92 14.88 35.66
C LYS A 46 0.54 15.10 35.04
N LYS A 47 0.15 14.25 34.10
CA LYS A 47 -1.13 14.38 33.38
C LYS A 47 -2.25 13.58 34.02
N ALA A 48 -1.92 12.62 34.90
CA ALA A 48 -2.87 11.78 35.59
C ALA A 48 -3.84 12.60 36.45
N LYS A 49 -5.13 12.26 36.36
CA LYS A 49 -6.22 12.82 37.12
C LYS A 49 -7.10 11.69 37.65
N VAL A 50 -7.85 11.98 38.71
CA VAL A 50 -8.85 11.06 39.25
C VAL A 50 -9.92 10.80 38.17
N GLY A 51 -10.26 9.52 37.96
CA GLY A 51 -11.19 9.06 36.94
C GLY A 51 -10.54 8.58 35.63
N ASP A 52 -9.25 8.87 35.41
CA ASP A 52 -8.51 8.37 34.26
C ASP A 52 -8.41 6.84 34.27
N GLN A 53 -8.42 6.22 33.09
CA GLN A 53 -8.47 4.77 32.92
C GLN A 53 -7.09 4.18 32.65
N VAL A 54 -6.83 2.96 33.13
CA VAL A 54 -5.49 2.36 33.11
C VAL A 54 -5.54 0.87 32.76
N ILE A 55 -4.70 0.45 31.82
CA ILE A 55 -4.37 -0.96 31.56
C ILE A 55 -3.20 -1.38 32.43
N PHE A 56 -3.32 -2.52 33.11
CA PHE A 56 -2.25 -3.14 33.89
C PHE A 56 -1.59 -4.27 33.08
N TYR A 57 -0.27 -4.17 32.89
CA TYR A 57 0.52 -5.15 32.16
C TYR A 57 1.67 -5.70 33.02
N GLN A 58 1.81 -7.02 33.07
CA GLN A 58 2.75 -7.71 33.94
C GLN A 58 4.05 -8.08 33.20
N VAL A 59 5.17 -7.47 33.61
CA VAL A 59 6.45 -7.52 32.89
C VAL A 59 7.43 -8.64 33.31
N GLN A 60 7.33 -9.19 34.52
CA GLN A 60 8.39 -10.05 35.10
C GLN A 60 8.20 -11.56 34.89
N THR A 61 7.04 -11.98 34.44
CA THR A 61 6.64 -13.39 34.39
C THR A 61 6.08 -13.81 33.03
N ASP A 62 6.28 -13.00 31.98
CA ASP A 62 5.70 -13.15 30.64
C ASP A 62 4.18 -13.40 30.62
N THR A 63 3.50 -13.05 31.71
CA THR A 63 2.06 -13.26 31.89
C THR A 63 1.24 -12.31 31.03
N GLY A 64 1.81 -11.14 30.71
CA GLY A 64 1.18 -10.20 29.78
C GLY A 64 0.11 -9.34 30.42
N LEU A 65 -0.96 -9.09 29.68
CA LEU A 65 -2.10 -8.26 30.08
C LEU A 65 -2.78 -8.84 31.34
N LEU A 66 -2.94 -8.02 32.37
CA LEU A 66 -3.50 -8.46 33.66
C LEU A 66 -4.95 -8.00 33.83
N GLY A 67 -5.23 -6.74 33.52
CA GLY A 67 -6.53 -6.13 33.78
C GLY A 67 -6.62 -4.67 33.39
N CYS A 68 -7.75 -4.05 33.70
CA CYS A 68 -7.94 -2.62 33.61
C CYS A 68 -8.56 -2.04 34.90
N GLY A 69 -8.44 -0.73 35.05
CA GLY A 69 -8.84 -0.02 36.25
C GLY A 69 -8.83 1.48 36.08
N GLU A 70 -8.85 2.20 37.19
CA GLU A 70 -8.91 3.66 37.19
C GLU A 70 -7.98 4.28 38.23
N ILE A 71 -7.69 5.57 38.04
CA ILE A 71 -6.99 6.40 39.00
C ILE A 71 -7.99 6.95 40.02
N ILE A 72 -7.77 6.66 41.30
CA ILE A 72 -8.65 7.09 42.39
C ILE A 72 -8.06 8.22 43.24
N SER A 73 -6.75 8.42 43.21
CA SER A 73 -6.08 9.53 43.91
C SER A 73 -4.78 9.91 43.22
N VAL A 74 -4.48 11.22 43.20
CA VAL A 74 -3.22 11.80 42.70
C VAL A 74 -2.74 12.84 43.70
N GLU A 75 -1.57 12.61 44.30
CA GLU A 75 -0.96 13.50 45.29
C GLU A 75 0.43 13.96 44.82
N THR A 76 0.72 15.25 44.95
CA THR A 76 2.06 15.78 44.70
C THR A 76 2.77 15.98 46.04
N GLY A 77 3.75 15.13 46.32
CA GLY A 77 4.54 15.16 47.55
C GLY A 77 5.71 16.14 47.52
N ALA A 78 6.39 16.27 48.66
CA ALA A 78 7.65 17.02 48.76
C ALA A 78 8.70 16.49 47.76
N GLN A 79 9.53 17.39 47.22
CA GLN A 79 10.53 17.10 46.16
C GLN A 79 9.95 16.78 44.76
N ASN A 80 8.73 17.25 44.44
CA ASN A 80 8.13 17.11 43.10
C ASN A 80 7.82 15.65 42.70
N LYS A 81 7.68 14.76 43.68
CA LYS A 81 7.28 13.36 43.47
C LYS A 81 5.77 13.25 43.40
N ILE A 82 5.25 12.56 42.39
CA ILE A 82 3.83 12.34 42.20
C ILE A 82 3.49 10.92 42.65
N ARG A 83 2.49 10.80 43.51
CA ARG A 83 1.93 9.53 43.99
C ARG A 83 0.56 9.34 43.35
N VAL A 84 0.35 8.20 42.71
CA VAL A 84 -0.90 7.86 42.04
C VAL A 84 -1.39 6.55 42.61
N GLN A 85 -2.64 6.55 43.08
CA GLN A 85 -3.32 5.35 43.55
C GLN A 85 -4.28 4.87 42.47
N PHE A 86 -4.16 3.60 42.12
CA PHE A 86 -5.00 2.93 41.14
C PHE A 86 -5.93 1.96 41.85
N ARG A 87 -7.13 1.78 41.31
CA ARG A 87 -8.05 0.70 41.66
C ARG A 87 -8.16 -0.27 40.49
N PHE A 88 -8.07 -1.57 40.77
CA PHE A 88 -8.26 -2.62 39.79
C PHE A 88 -9.75 -2.91 39.63
N ASN A 89 -10.30 -2.71 38.42
CA ASN A 89 -11.75 -2.83 38.19
C ASN A 89 -12.11 -4.15 37.50
N GLU A 90 -11.29 -4.63 36.57
CA GLU A 90 -11.63 -5.78 35.73
C GLU A 90 -10.40 -6.59 35.33
N GLN A 91 -10.52 -7.91 35.32
CA GLN A 91 -9.46 -8.83 34.91
C GLN A 91 -9.54 -9.12 33.41
N LEU A 92 -8.39 -9.14 32.74
CA LEU A 92 -8.28 -9.39 31.30
C LEU A 92 -7.52 -10.70 31.05
N LYS A 93 -7.71 -11.30 29.86
CA LYS A 93 -6.96 -12.48 29.41
C LYS A 93 -5.46 -12.15 29.33
N PRO A 94 -4.58 -13.11 29.70
CA PRO A 94 -3.14 -12.93 29.68
C PRO A 94 -2.60 -12.89 28.24
N LEU A 95 -2.60 -11.70 27.65
CA LEU A 95 -2.08 -11.44 26.31
C LEU A 95 -0.70 -10.82 26.38
N THR A 96 0.29 -11.43 25.73
CA THR A 96 1.66 -10.91 25.72
C THR A 96 1.78 -9.66 24.85
N ALA A 97 2.80 -8.83 25.11
CA ALA A 97 3.12 -7.70 24.24
C ALA A 97 3.38 -8.13 22.79
N ASP A 98 3.95 -9.32 22.56
CA ASP A 98 4.19 -9.85 21.21
C ASP A 98 2.89 -10.26 20.50
N TYR A 99 1.87 -10.70 21.24
CA TYR A 99 0.54 -10.89 20.68
C TYR A 99 -0.09 -9.55 20.31
N LEU A 100 -0.04 -8.55 21.21
CA LEU A 100 -0.63 -7.23 20.96
C LEU A 100 0.02 -6.50 19.77
N LYS A 101 1.33 -6.65 19.57
CA LYS A 101 2.06 -6.10 18.41
C LYS A 101 1.61 -6.62 17.06
N ARG A 102 0.84 -7.73 17.01
CA ARG A 102 0.27 -8.23 15.76
C ARG A 102 -0.77 -7.27 15.18
N SER A 103 -1.36 -6.40 16.01
CA SER A 103 -2.22 -5.32 15.56
C SER A 103 -1.37 -4.13 15.11
N GLU A 104 -1.59 -3.65 13.88
CA GLU A 104 -0.90 -2.48 13.32
C GLU A 104 -1.10 -1.23 14.19
N ALA A 105 -2.31 -1.06 14.76
CA ALA A 105 -2.63 0.05 15.65
C ALA A 105 -1.79 0.05 16.94
N LEU A 106 -1.37 -1.13 17.42
CA LEU A 106 -0.64 -1.28 18.67
C LEU A 106 0.87 -1.52 18.47
N GLU A 107 1.32 -1.92 17.28
CA GLU A 107 2.72 -2.29 17.01
C GLU A 107 3.71 -1.19 17.44
N PHE A 108 3.49 0.03 16.94
CA PHE A 108 4.34 1.17 17.27
C PHE A 108 4.29 1.49 18.76
N ARG A 109 3.09 1.49 19.36
CA ARG A 109 2.91 1.80 20.79
C ARG A 109 3.61 0.78 21.67
N MET A 110 3.35 -0.51 21.47
CA MET A 110 3.93 -1.61 22.24
C MET A 110 5.46 -1.70 22.08
N SER A 111 5.99 -1.33 20.92
CA SER A 111 7.44 -1.31 20.69
C SER A 111 8.15 -0.20 21.45
N ASN A 112 7.49 0.94 21.65
CA ASN A 112 8.06 2.11 22.31
C ASN A 112 7.82 2.17 23.84
N MET A 113 6.91 1.37 24.39
CA MET A 113 6.56 1.39 25.83
C MET A 113 7.41 0.45 26.71
N LYS A 114 8.34 -0.32 26.15
CA LYS A 114 9.04 -1.42 26.83
C LYS A 114 9.84 -1.02 28.08
N GLU A 115 10.28 0.23 28.18
CA GLU A 115 11.21 0.67 29.24
C GLU A 115 10.58 1.66 30.24
N THR A 116 9.32 2.04 30.03
CA THR A 116 8.65 3.09 30.80
C THR A 116 7.57 2.48 31.68
N LEU A 117 7.58 2.83 32.97
CA LEU A 117 6.62 2.31 33.95
C LEU A 117 5.18 2.69 33.59
N PHE A 118 4.96 3.93 33.18
CA PHE A 118 3.64 4.53 33.02
C PHE A 118 3.61 5.36 31.73
N ASN A 119 2.71 5.02 30.82
CA ASN A 119 2.61 5.60 29.49
C ASN A 119 1.20 6.08 29.22
N GLN A 120 1.07 7.25 28.58
CA GLN A 120 -0.22 7.70 28.06
C GLN A 120 -0.51 6.97 26.74
N ILE A 121 -1.71 6.43 26.63
CA ILE A 121 -2.26 5.80 25.41
C ILE A 121 -3.50 6.57 24.96
N THR A 122 -3.93 6.34 23.73
CA THR A 122 -5.19 6.92 23.22
C THR A 122 -6.40 6.14 23.72
N ALA A 123 -7.59 6.74 23.61
CA ALA A 123 -8.85 6.04 23.91
C ALA A 123 -9.02 4.80 23.01
N GLU A 124 -8.75 4.96 21.71
CA GLU A 124 -8.82 3.86 20.72
C GLU A 124 -7.86 2.71 21.06
N GLU A 125 -6.63 3.02 21.47
CA GLU A 125 -5.66 2.02 21.91
C GLU A 125 -6.16 1.29 23.17
N PHE A 126 -6.74 2.02 24.13
CA PHE A 126 -7.31 1.44 25.36
C PHE A 126 -8.47 0.50 25.07
N ASP A 127 -9.45 0.96 24.28
CA ASP A 127 -10.64 0.19 23.94
C ASP A 127 -10.28 -1.10 23.18
N LEU A 128 -9.33 -1.00 22.25
CA LEU A 128 -8.82 -2.17 21.52
C LEU A 128 -8.14 -3.17 22.47
N ILE A 129 -7.24 -2.72 23.34
CA ILE A 129 -6.55 -3.62 24.29
C ILE A 129 -7.54 -4.25 25.27
N SER A 130 -8.51 -3.47 25.76
CA SER A 130 -9.55 -3.94 26.66
C SER A 130 -10.42 -5.00 25.98
N GLY A 131 -10.92 -4.73 24.78
CA GLY A 131 -11.74 -5.69 24.01
C GLY A 131 -10.98 -6.98 23.65
N LEU A 132 -9.69 -6.88 23.30
CA LEU A 132 -8.82 -8.06 23.12
C LEU A 132 -8.67 -8.85 24.43
N GLY A 133 -8.45 -8.16 25.54
CA GLY A 133 -8.32 -8.75 26.87
C GLY A 133 -9.62 -9.42 27.35
N LYS A 134 -10.79 -8.87 27.04
CA LYS A 134 -12.09 -9.50 27.31
C LYS A 134 -12.36 -10.68 26.38
N GLY A 135 -11.70 -10.69 25.23
CA GLY A 135 -11.93 -11.66 24.16
C GLY A 135 -13.18 -11.37 23.32
N GLU A 136 -13.69 -10.15 23.41
CA GLU A 136 -14.76 -9.62 22.55
C GLU A 136 -14.23 -9.34 21.14
N ILE A 137 -12.94 -9.02 21.05
CA ILE A 137 -12.23 -8.72 19.80
C ILE A 137 -11.13 -9.77 19.63
N LYS A 138 -10.88 -10.19 18.38
CA LYS A 138 -9.68 -10.94 17.98
C LYS A 138 -8.87 -10.12 17.00
N ILE A 139 -7.55 -10.27 17.06
CA ILE A 139 -6.68 -9.66 16.05
C ILE A 139 -6.87 -10.47 14.76
N PRO A 140 -7.33 -9.86 13.66
CA PRO A 140 -7.49 -10.58 12.40
C PRO A 140 -6.11 -11.04 11.91
N ARG A 141 -6.05 -12.31 11.51
CA ARG A 141 -4.84 -12.89 10.91
C ARG A 141 -5.14 -13.24 9.46
N TYR A 142 -4.11 -13.08 8.63
CA TYR A 142 -4.22 -13.17 7.19
C TYR A 142 -3.22 -14.19 6.67
N PHE A 143 -3.69 -15.09 5.82
CA PHE A 143 -2.89 -16.16 5.22
C PHE A 143 -3.09 -16.19 3.72
N PHE A 144 -2.03 -16.58 3.02
CA PHE A 144 -2.01 -16.80 1.59
C PHE A 144 -2.00 -18.29 1.33
N LEU A 145 -3.00 -18.83 0.62
CA LEU A 145 -3.13 -20.26 0.34
C LEU A 145 -3.01 -20.50 -1.17
N ALA A 146 -2.01 -21.28 -1.56
CA ALA A 146 -1.71 -21.60 -2.96
C ALA A 146 -2.18 -23.01 -3.33
N GLU A 147 -3.18 -23.07 -4.20
CA GLU A 147 -3.80 -24.31 -4.67
C GLU A 147 -3.86 -24.39 -6.19
N THR A 148 -4.19 -25.58 -6.69
CA THR A 148 -4.41 -25.85 -8.12
C THR A 148 -5.86 -26.09 -8.47
N GLU A 149 -6.70 -26.33 -7.46
CA GLU A 149 -8.14 -26.58 -7.61
C GLU A 149 -8.90 -25.28 -7.86
N GLU A 150 -10.04 -25.39 -8.53
CA GLU A 150 -10.99 -24.29 -8.67
C GLU A 150 -11.92 -24.24 -7.46
N PHE A 151 -12.24 -23.03 -7.03
CA PHE A 151 -13.09 -22.77 -5.87
C PHE A 151 -14.35 -22.03 -6.32
N GLU A 152 -15.46 -22.33 -5.65
CA GLU A 152 -16.77 -21.73 -5.89
C GLU A 152 -17.24 -20.98 -4.63
N PRO A 153 -17.75 -19.75 -4.78
CA PRO A 153 -18.31 -18.96 -3.68
C PRO A 153 -19.35 -19.72 -2.84
N GLY A 154 -19.24 -19.64 -1.52
CA GLY A 154 -20.17 -20.22 -0.55
C GLY A 154 -19.89 -21.68 -0.18
N ASN A 155 -18.90 -22.33 -0.80
CA ASN A 155 -18.58 -23.73 -0.53
C ASN A 155 -17.44 -23.90 0.49
N GLN A 156 -17.40 -25.08 1.11
CA GLN A 156 -16.33 -25.50 2.01
C GLN A 156 -15.41 -26.52 1.34
N TYR A 157 -14.11 -26.36 1.55
CA TYR A 157 -13.07 -27.16 0.92
C TYR A 157 -12.15 -27.80 1.96
N THR A 158 -11.71 -29.02 1.66
CA THR A 158 -10.77 -29.77 2.50
C THR A 158 -9.36 -29.62 1.96
N ILE A 159 -8.49 -28.96 2.71
CA ILE A 159 -7.10 -28.75 2.32
C ILE A 159 -6.21 -29.70 3.12
N TYR A 160 -5.52 -30.59 2.42
CA TYR A 160 -4.59 -31.51 3.06
C TYR A 160 -3.25 -30.85 3.34
N THR A 161 -2.69 -31.12 4.52
CA THR A 161 -1.43 -30.52 4.99
C THR A 161 -0.17 -31.29 4.52
N HIS A 162 -0.37 -32.52 4.04
CA HIS A 162 0.66 -33.39 3.47
C HIS A 162 0.34 -33.75 2.02
N THR A 163 1.33 -34.09 1.22
CA THR A 163 1.14 -34.68 -0.12
C THR A 163 0.57 -36.09 -0.01
N TYR A 164 0.21 -36.69 -1.15
CA TYR A 164 -0.33 -38.05 -1.20
C TYR A 164 0.60 -39.09 -0.53
N ASN A 165 1.91 -38.90 -0.68
CA ASN A 165 2.96 -39.75 -0.12
C ASN A 165 3.27 -39.46 1.36
N GLY A 166 2.53 -38.55 2.01
CA GLY A 166 2.74 -38.19 3.42
C GLY A 166 3.87 -37.17 3.65
N ILE A 167 4.38 -36.51 2.61
CA ILE A 167 5.39 -35.45 2.76
C ILE A 167 4.69 -34.16 3.17
N LYS A 168 5.17 -33.49 4.22
CA LYS A 168 4.65 -32.19 4.66
C LYS A 168 4.69 -31.18 3.52
N ARG A 169 3.57 -30.49 3.28
CA ARG A 169 3.54 -29.38 2.31
C ARG A 169 4.44 -28.25 2.81
N ASN A 170 5.06 -27.54 1.89
CA ASN A 170 5.89 -26.39 2.22
C ASN A 170 5.05 -25.33 2.93
N GLY A 171 5.56 -24.79 4.04
CA GLY A 171 4.79 -23.93 4.93
C GLY A 171 4.01 -24.68 6.01
N TYR A 172 4.29 -25.98 6.25
CA TYR A 172 3.56 -26.82 7.22
C TYR A 172 3.28 -26.15 8.58
N HIS A 173 4.27 -25.44 9.12
CA HIS A 173 4.16 -24.77 10.42
C HIS A 173 3.03 -23.72 10.46
N PHE A 174 2.67 -23.10 9.34
CA PHE A 174 1.53 -22.17 9.30
C PHE A 174 0.20 -22.89 9.50
N TYR A 175 0.02 -24.11 8.97
CA TYR A 175 -1.20 -24.89 9.22
C TYR A 175 -1.42 -25.16 10.71
N THR A 176 -0.34 -25.33 11.48
CA THR A 176 -0.42 -25.52 12.94
C THR A 176 -0.72 -24.24 13.72
N GLN A 177 -0.61 -23.07 13.07
CA GLN A 177 -0.86 -21.76 13.68
C GLN A 177 -2.24 -21.19 13.36
N LEU A 178 -2.93 -21.76 12.37
CA LEU A 178 -4.27 -21.34 11.97
C LEU A 178 -5.26 -21.50 13.13
N GLU A 179 -6.26 -20.65 13.21
CA GLU A 179 -7.43 -20.78 14.08
C GLU A 179 -8.68 -20.54 13.23
N GLU A 180 -9.82 -21.00 13.74
CA GLU A 180 -11.11 -20.76 13.10
C GLU A 180 -11.39 -19.24 13.02
N GLY A 181 -11.77 -18.79 11.82
CA GLY A 181 -11.98 -17.38 11.47
C GLY A 181 -10.74 -16.64 10.95
N ASP A 182 -9.60 -17.31 10.76
CA ASP A 182 -8.45 -16.68 10.08
C ASP A 182 -8.76 -16.44 8.60
N ASN A 183 -8.40 -15.25 8.10
CA ASN A 183 -8.66 -14.85 6.72
C ASN A 183 -7.67 -15.50 5.77
N ILE A 184 -8.15 -15.97 4.62
CA ILE A 184 -7.38 -16.62 3.57
C ILE A 184 -7.57 -15.88 2.25
N ILE A 185 -6.46 -15.59 1.59
CA ILE A 185 -6.41 -15.25 0.17
C ILE A 185 -6.10 -16.52 -0.62
N PHE A 186 -6.96 -16.85 -1.58
CA PHE A 186 -6.78 -18.00 -2.46
C PHE A 186 -6.00 -17.61 -3.71
N TYR A 187 -4.88 -18.29 -3.91
CA TYR A 187 -4.04 -18.18 -5.09
C TYR A 187 -4.11 -19.45 -5.91
N ASN A 188 -4.49 -19.31 -7.17
CA ASN A 188 -4.60 -20.41 -8.10
C ASN A 188 -3.37 -20.47 -9.01
N ARG A 189 -2.63 -21.58 -8.92
CA ARG A 189 -1.40 -21.84 -9.68
C ARG A 189 -1.64 -22.11 -11.16
N THR A 190 -2.80 -22.63 -11.55
CA THR A 190 -3.13 -23.01 -12.93
C THR A 190 -3.84 -21.88 -13.68
N LYS A 191 -4.57 -21.01 -12.97
CA LYS A 191 -5.29 -19.85 -13.54
C LYS A 191 -4.36 -18.65 -13.68
N ASN A 192 -3.41 -18.71 -14.61
CA ASN A 192 -2.42 -17.64 -14.87
C ASN A 192 -1.65 -17.16 -13.63
N GLN A 193 -1.46 -18.04 -12.64
CA GLN A 193 -0.77 -17.71 -11.39
C GLN A 193 -1.38 -16.47 -10.73
N SER A 194 -2.68 -16.53 -10.41
CA SER A 194 -3.43 -15.37 -9.92
C SER A 194 -4.06 -15.59 -8.55
N VAL A 195 -4.20 -14.50 -7.80
CA VAL A 195 -5.13 -14.46 -6.68
C VAL A 195 -6.54 -14.42 -7.24
N VAL A 196 -7.43 -15.28 -6.77
CA VAL A 196 -8.76 -15.51 -7.36
C VAL A 196 -9.92 -15.24 -6.41
N GLY A 197 -9.69 -15.29 -5.10
CA GLY A 197 -10.75 -15.09 -4.13
C GLY A 197 -10.27 -15.01 -2.70
N ILE A 198 -11.23 -14.86 -1.80
CA ILE A 198 -11.00 -14.79 -0.36
C ILE A 198 -11.94 -15.74 0.38
N GLY A 199 -11.58 -16.05 1.61
CA GLY A 199 -12.43 -16.75 2.56
C GLY A 199 -11.76 -16.89 3.91
N GLU A 200 -12.12 -17.92 4.66
CA GLU A 200 -11.65 -18.10 6.03
C GLU A 200 -11.40 -19.57 6.39
N VAL A 201 -10.64 -19.80 7.46
CA VAL A 201 -10.49 -21.12 8.07
C VAL A 201 -11.79 -21.46 8.79
N SER A 202 -12.50 -22.48 8.32
CA SER A 202 -13.72 -22.96 8.95
C SER A 202 -13.45 -24.00 10.05
N LYS A 203 -12.34 -24.73 9.95
CA LYS A 203 -11.95 -25.71 10.96
C LYS A 203 -10.44 -25.86 11.10
N HIS A 204 -9.97 -25.85 12.34
CA HIS A 204 -8.55 -26.07 12.65
C HIS A 204 -8.07 -27.47 12.22
N ILE A 205 -6.74 -27.67 12.27
CA ILE A 205 -6.10 -28.91 11.85
C ILE A 205 -6.68 -30.13 12.58
N HIS A 206 -7.08 -31.15 11.82
CA HIS A 206 -7.62 -32.40 12.36
C HIS A 206 -7.37 -33.55 11.39
N GLU A 207 -7.59 -34.78 11.84
CA GLU A 207 -7.44 -35.98 11.03
C GLU A 207 -8.80 -36.45 10.49
N LYS A 208 -8.85 -36.73 9.19
CA LYS A 208 -9.97 -37.45 8.58
C LYS A 208 -9.70 -38.96 8.59
N PRO A 209 -10.73 -39.81 8.43
CA PRO A 209 -10.54 -41.25 8.29
C PRO A 209 -9.51 -41.60 7.19
N PRO A 210 -8.77 -42.70 7.33
CA PRO A 210 -7.78 -43.11 6.32
C PRO A 210 -8.40 -43.25 4.94
N ILE A 211 -7.77 -42.63 3.94
CA ILE A 211 -8.23 -42.67 2.55
C ILE A 211 -7.33 -43.67 1.79
N PRO A 212 -7.90 -44.63 1.05
CA PRO A 212 -7.11 -45.59 0.28
C PRO A 212 -6.07 -44.91 -0.62
N GLY A 213 -4.82 -45.33 -0.47
CA GLY A 213 -3.67 -44.85 -1.23
C GLY A 213 -3.01 -43.57 -0.69
N ARG A 214 -3.62 -42.85 0.26
CA ARG A 214 -3.00 -41.68 0.91
C ARG A 214 -2.33 -42.05 2.23
N THR A 215 -1.07 -41.64 2.42
CA THR A 215 -0.30 -41.98 3.63
C THR A 215 -0.68 -41.15 4.87
N ASN A 216 -1.24 -39.95 4.68
CA ASN A 216 -1.63 -39.05 5.77
C ASN A 216 -2.94 -38.31 5.45
N SER A 217 -3.87 -38.30 6.41
CA SER A 217 -5.22 -37.71 6.29
C SER A 217 -5.42 -36.45 7.14
N THR A 218 -4.33 -35.79 7.56
CA THR A 218 -4.38 -34.52 8.28
C THR A 218 -4.79 -33.38 7.36
N VAL A 219 -5.81 -32.62 7.74
CA VAL A 219 -6.45 -31.59 6.94
C VAL A 219 -6.76 -30.34 7.76
N ILE A 220 -6.99 -29.22 7.05
CA ILE A 220 -7.78 -28.09 7.52
C ILE A 220 -9.04 -27.99 6.65
N GLU A 221 -10.08 -27.33 7.15
CA GLU A 221 -11.24 -26.96 6.33
C GLU A 221 -11.28 -25.44 6.18
N VAL A 222 -11.61 -24.99 4.97
CA VAL A 222 -11.67 -23.58 4.60
C VAL A 222 -13.00 -23.31 3.91
N SER A 223 -13.63 -22.19 4.21
CA SER A 223 -14.75 -21.66 3.42
C SER A 223 -14.19 -20.72 2.36
N TYR A 224 -14.69 -20.85 1.13
CA TYR A 224 -14.42 -19.90 0.07
C TYR A 224 -15.61 -18.94 -0.02
N GLU A 225 -15.42 -17.68 0.34
CA GLU A 225 -16.52 -16.74 0.52
C GLU A 225 -16.94 -16.11 -0.81
N LYS A 226 -15.97 -15.51 -1.51
CA LYS A 226 -16.24 -14.80 -2.75
C LYS A 226 -15.04 -14.80 -3.68
N ASP A 227 -15.37 -14.74 -4.97
CA ASP A 227 -14.41 -14.38 -6.00
C ASP A 227 -14.01 -12.91 -5.88
N ILE A 228 -12.77 -12.63 -6.26
CA ILE A 228 -12.28 -11.28 -6.47
C ILE A 228 -11.74 -11.17 -7.90
N THR A 229 -11.58 -9.95 -8.42
CA THR A 229 -10.98 -9.77 -9.74
C THR A 229 -9.57 -10.37 -9.78
N PRO A 230 -9.27 -11.31 -10.69
CA PRO A 230 -8.01 -12.04 -10.62
C PRO A 230 -6.79 -11.15 -10.82
N ILE A 231 -5.79 -11.28 -9.94
CA ILE A 231 -4.53 -10.53 -10.02
C ILE A 231 -3.37 -11.48 -10.22
N THR A 232 -2.69 -11.35 -11.34
CA THR A 232 -1.53 -12.22 -11.64
C THR A 232 -0.35 -11.94 -10.74
N LEU A 233 0.50 -12.94 -10.55
CA LEU A 233 1.76 -12.85 -9.82
C LEU A 233 2.65 -11.72 -10.34
N SER A 234 2.69 -11.54 -11.66
CA SER A 234 3.45 -10.46 -12.32
C SER A 234 2.99 -9.07 -11.87
N THR A 235 1.69 -8.91 -11.61
CA THR A 235 1.09 -7.65 -11.18
C THR A 235 1.32 -7.42 -9.70
N LEU A 236 1.17 -8.47 -8.88
CA LEU A 236 1.48 -8.44 -7.45
C LEU A 236 2.94 -8.05 -7.19
N ASN A 237 3.87 -8.60 -7.96
CA ASN A 237 5.30 -8.30 -7.87
C ASN A 237 5.67 -6.84 -8.23
N LYS A 238 4.77 -6.09 -8.87
CA LYS A 238 4.96 -4.66 -9.15
C LYS A 238 4.58 -3.79 -7.95
N HIS A 239 3.84 -4.30 -6.96
CA HIS A 239 3.39 -3.51 -5.81
C HIS A 239 4.49 -3.34 -4.76
N PRO A 240 4.82 -2.10 -4.32
CA PRO A 240 5.92 -1.85 -3.39
C PRO A 240 5.84 -2.63 -2.07
N LYS A 241 4.63 -2.80 -1.52
CA LYS A 241 4.39 -3.57 -0.28
C LYS A 241 4.44 -5.09 -0.47
N LEU A 242 4.37 -5.60 -1.71
CA LEU A 242 4.28 -7.04 -2.02
C LEU A 242 5.52 -7.58 -2.76
N LYS A 243 6.29 -6.72 -3.43
CA LYS A 243 7.45 -7.06 -4.29
C LYS A 243 8.53 -7.91 -3.60
N ASN A 244 8.68 -7.80 -2.29
CA ASN A 244 9.70 -8.50 -1.52
C ASN A 244 9.17 -9.74 -0.79
N LEU A 245 7.91 -10.15 -1.05
CA LEU A 245 7.36 -11.34 -0.43
C LEU A 245 8.01 -12.59 -1.01
N TYR A 246 8.70 -13.33 -0.14
CA TYR A 246 9.40 -14.56 -0.51
C TYR A 246 8.48 -15.57 -1.20
N PHE A 247 7.20 -15.65 -0.82
CA PHE A 247 6.24 -16.60 -1.40
C PHE A 247 5.59 -16.15 -2.72
N LEU A 248 5.80 -14.90 -3.15
CA LEU A 248 5.39 -14.41 -4.48
C LEU A 248 6.52 -14.52 -5.53
N GLN A 249 7.68 -15.07 -5.13
CA GLN A 249 8.75 -15.38 -6.08
C GLN A 249 8.39 -16.66 -6.86
N GLU A 250 8.69 -16.71 -8.17
CA GLU A 250 8.41 -17.87 -9.03
C GLU A 250 8.96 -19.20 -8.48
N ASN A 251 10.01 -19.11 -7.66
CA ASN A 251 10.71 -20.25 -7.08
C ASN A 251 10.07 -20.74 -5.77
N ALA A 252 9.13 -19.97 -5.23
CA ALA A 252 8.62 -20.19 -3.90
C ALA A 252 7.55 -21.27 -3.90
N LYS A 253 7.92 -22.45 -3.38
CA LYS A 253 7.06 -23.62 -3.37
C LYS A 253 6.09 -23.66 -2.19
N GLN A 254 5.95 -22.58 -1.41
CA GLN A 254 5.07 -22.56 -0.23
C GLN A 254 3.61 -22.77 -0.64
N ALA A 255 2.94 -23.67 0.05
CA ALA A 255 1.51 -23.91 -0.12
C ALA A 255 0.69 -22.95 0.72
N ILE A 256 1.22 -22.50 1.85
CA ILE A 256 0.59 -21.53 2.73
C ILE A 256 1.66 -20.60 3.32
N ALA A 257 1.32 -19.34 3.55
CA ALA A 257 2.15 -18.36 4.22
C ALA A 257 1.31 -17.37 5.03
N SER A 258 1.87 -16.84 6.13
CA SER A 258 1.26 -15.71 6.84
C SER A 258 1.50 -14.39 6.11
N MET A 259 0.55 -13.45 6.21
CA MET A 259 0.63 -12.10 5.67
C MET A 259 0.30 -11.06 6.73
N SER A 260 0.81 -9.84 6.56
CA SER A 260 0.34 -8.69 7.35
C SER A 260 -0.98 -8.14 6.80
N GLN A 261 -1.71 -7.40 7.63
CA GLN A 261 -2.93 -6.71 7.22
C GLN A 261 -2.68 -5.79 6.02
N ALA A 262 -1.64 -4.97 6.08
CA ALA A 262 -1.25 -4.10 4.98
C ALA A 262 -0.95 -4.83 3.65
N GLN A 263 -0.58 -6.11 3.69
CA GLN A 263 -0.40 -6.94 2.49
C GLN A 263 -1.72 -7.49 1.99
N TYR A 264 -2.57 -7.98 2.90
CA TYR A 264 -3.93 -8.41 2.59
C TYR A 264 -4.71 -7.28 1.91
N ASP A 265 -4.76 -6.11 2.56
CA ASP A 265 -5.46 -4.92 2.07
C ASP A 265 -4.92 -4.46 0.72
N ALA A 266 -3.59 -4.52 0.51
CA ALA A 266 -3.00 -4.20 -0.79
C ALA A 266 -3.45 -5.15 -1.90
N ILE A 267 -3.63 -6.46 -1.61
CA ILE A 267 -4.12 -7.42 -2.61
C ILE A 267 -5.59 -7.15 -2.92
N ILE A 268 -6.43 -6.91 -1.91
CA ILE A 268 -7.85 -6.59 -2.10
C ILE A 268 -8.00 -5.29 -2.89
N GLU A 269 -7.28 -4.24 -2.48
CA GLU A 269 -7.26 -2.96 -3.17
C GLU A 269 -6.79 -3.11 -4.62
N MET A 270 -5.76 -3.93 -4.87
CA MET A 270 -5.35 -4.19 -6.24
C MET A 270 -6.41 -4.96 -7.04
N SER A 271 -7.23 -5.80 -6.39
CA SER A 271 -8.30 -6.54 -7.05
C SER A 271 -9.43 -5.59 -7.45
N ASP A 272 -9.85 -4.73 -6.52
CA ASP A 272 -10.90 -3.73 -6.74
C ASP A 272 -10.51 -2.73 -7.83
N ASN A 273 -9.22 -2.45 -7.99
CA ASN A 273 -8.69 -1.50 -8.97
C ASN A 273 -8.14 -2.13 -10.26
N ASN A 274 -8.33 -3.44 -10.50
CA ASN A 274 -7.74 -4.16 -11.64
C ASN A 274 -6.20 -4.05 -11.73
N GLY A 275 -5.51 -3.88 -10.61
CA GLY A 275 -4.05 -3.74 -10.51
C GLY A 275 -3.64 -2.67 -9.51
N LEU A 276 -2.43 -2.13 -9.65
CA LEU A 276 -1.92 -1.07 -8.77
C LEU A 276 -2.91 0.09 -8.66
N LYS A 277 -3.28 0.48 -7.42
CA LYS A 277 -4.11 1.67 -7.18
C LYS A 277 -3.41 2.88 -7.79
N SER A 278 -3.89 3.24 -8.97
CA SER A 278 -3.49 4.46 -9.63
C SER A 278 -4.26 5.59 -8.95
N PRO A 279 -3.64 6.68 -8.48
CA PRO A 279 -4.36 7.89 -8.00
C PRO A 279 -5.16 8.59 -9.12
N PHE A 280 -5.35 7.90 -10.24
CA PHE A 280 -5.89 8.34 -11.51
C PHE A 280 -6.91 7.30 -11.92
N GLU A 281 -8.17 7.70 -11.95
CA GLU A 281 -9.24 6.88 -12.48
C GLU A 281 -9.12 6.90 -14.01
N MET A 282 -8.78 5.75 -14.60
CA MET A 282 -8.82 5.62 -16.06
C MET A 282 -10.28 5.63 -16.49
N VAL A 283 -10.67 6.64 -17.27
CA VAL A 283 -11.98 6.64 -17.91
C VAL A 283 -12.02 5.47 -18.90
N GLN A 284 -12.75 4.41 -18.54
CA GLN A 284 -13.03 3.33 -19.48
C GLN A 284 -14.02 3.86 -20.53
N LYS A 285 -13.66 3.79 -21.81
CA LYS A 285 -14.61 4.04 -22.91
C LYS A 285 -15.55 2.82 -22.98
N PRO A 286 -16.89 3.00 -22.97
CA PRO A 286 -17.83 1.86 -23.05
C PRO A 286 -17.78 1.06 -24.35
N ASP A 287 -17.23 1.61 -25.44
CA ASP A 287 -17.29 0.99 -26.77
C ASP A 287 -15.90 0.80 -27.40
N MET A 288 -15.10 -0.12 -26.86
CA MET A 288 -14.09 -0.81 -27.68
C MET A 288 -14.14 -2.30 -27.40
N LEU A 289 -14.55 -3.03 -28.44
CA LEU A 289 -14.54 -4.48 -28.53
C LEU A 289 -13.19 -5.06 -28.07
N GLU A 290 -13.23 -6.23 -27.46
CA GLU A 290 -12.11 -6.99 -26.85
C GLU A 290 -10.97 -7.40 -27.81
N SER A 291 -10.86 -6.77 -28.97
CA SER A 291 -9.83 -6.99 -29.98
C SER A 291 -8.85 -5.82 -30.02
N GLU A 292 -8.05 -5.63 -28.96
CA GLU A 292 -6.74 -4.96 -29.00
C GLU A 292 -6.10 -5.01 -27.59
N LYS A 293 -5.75 -6.23 -27.13
CA LYS A 293 -4.69 -6.42 -26.11
C LYS A 293 -3.31 -6.39 -26.78
N GLU A 294 -3.06 -5.40 -27.63
CA GLU A 294 -1.69 -4.94 -27.83
C GLU A 294 -1.46 -3.85 -26.78
N GLU A 295 -0.38 -3.96 -26.00
CA GLU A 295 0.09 -2.85 -25.14
C GLU A 295 0.46 -1.66 -26.04
N THR A 296 -0.53 -0.91 -26.53
CA THR A 296 -0.30 0.32 -27.27
C THR A 296 0.39 1.30 -26.32
N LEU A 297 1.61 1.67 -26.66
CA LEU A 297 2.41 2.65 -25.92
C LEU A 297 1.62 3.97 -25.80
N LYS A 298 1.43 4.50 -24.59
CA LYS A 298 0.71 5.77 -24.38
C LYS A 298 1.61 6.85 -23.77
N PRO A 299 2.43 7.55 -24.58
CA PRO A 299 3.37 8.54 -24.06
C PRO A 299 2.68 9.82 -23.59
N PHE A 300 1.45 10.11 -24.03
CA PHE A 300 0.72 11.27 -23.57
C PHE A 300 -0.12 10.93 -22.33
N ILE A 301 0.02 11.72 -21.28
CA ILE A 301 -0.82 11.68 -20.08
C ILE A 301 -1.53 13.02 -19.99
N LEU A 302 -2.86 13.02 -20.16
CA LEU A 302 -3.67 14.22 -20.08
C LEU A 302 -4.40 14.26 -18.73
N LEU A 303 -3.95 15.15 -17.84
CA LEU A 303 -4.54 15.40 -16.53
C LEU A 303 -5.69 16.40 -16.67
N VAL A 304 -6.91 15.95 -16.42
CA VAL A 304 -8.13 16.75 -16.37
C VAL A 304 -8.32 17.25 -14.96
N VAL A 305 -8.32 18.58 -14.79
CA VAL A 305 -8.32 19.23 -13.48
C VAL A 305 -9.40 20.30 -13.44
N ASP A 306 -10.27 20.26 -12.42
CA ASP A 306 -11.38 21.22 -12.33
C ASP A 306 -10.91 22.59 -11.81
N ARG A 307 -9.77 22.65 -11.11
CA ARG A 307 -9.19 23.87 -10.52
C ARG A 307 -7.75 24.14 -10.99
N LYS A 308 -7.51 25.30 -11.60
CA LYS A 308 -6.19 25.68 -12.15
C LYS A 308 -5.05 25.61 -11.15
N GLU A 309 -5.28 26.03 -9.91
CA GLU A 309 -4.27 26.06 -8.85
C GLU A 309 -3.75 24.66 -8.48
N GLU A 310 -4.51 23.62 -8.80
CA GLU A 310 -4.21 22.23 -8.44
C GLU A 310 -3.47 21.47 -9.56
N GLY A 311 -3.45 22.01 -10.79
CA GLY A 311 -2.96 21.29 -11.96
C GLY A 311 -1.47 20.94 -11.91
N LEU A 312 -0.61 21.93 -11.67
CA LEU A 312 0.83 21.71 -11.54
C LEU A 312 1.18 20.85 -10.32
N LYS A 313 0.39 20.94 -9.24
CA LYS A 313 0.56 20.10 -8.05
C LYS A 313 0.29 18.64 -8.39
N ALA A 314 -0.83 18.35 -9.06
CA ALA A 314 -1.16 16.99 -9.49
C ALA A 314 -0.11 16.40 -10.46
N ALA A 315 0.42 17.21 -11.37
CA ALA A 315 1.52 16.79 -12.25
C ALA A 315 2.80 16.47 -11.46
N ASN A 316 3.16 17.28 -10.46
CA ASN A 316 4.32 17.02 -9.61
C ASN A 316 4.15 15.72 -8.80
N ASP A 317 2.97 15.47 -8.24
CA ASP A 317 2.69 14.24 -7.49
C ASP A 317 2.80 12.99 -8.39
N LEU A 318 2.36 13.08 -9.65
CA LEU A 318 2.54 12.03 -10.67
C LEU A 318 4.03 11.74 -10.89
N LEU A 319 4.81 12.80 -11.11
CA LEU A 319 6.23 12.70 -11.45
C LEU A 319 7.10 12.20 -10.29
N GLN A 320 6.78 12.59 -9.06
CA GLN A 320 7.43 12.05 -7.86
C GLN A 320 7.23 10.54 -7.77
N LYS A 321 6.01 10.04 -8.00
CA LYS A 321 5.71 8.60 -8.03
C LYS A 321 6.46 7.87 -9.16
N ALA A 322 6.62 8.52 -10.32
CA ALA A 322 7.38 8.00 -11.45
C ALA A 322 8.91 8.07 -11.27
N ASN A 323 9.39 8.76 -10.24
CA ASN A 323 10.79 9.16 -10.04
C ASN A 323 11.35 9.82 -11.31
N ALA A 324 10.61 10.79 -11.83
CA ALA A 324 10.89 11.52 -13.07
C ALA A 324 11.14 13.00 -12.78
N ASN A 325 12.04 13.62 -13.55
CA ASN A 325 12.39 15.04 -13.39
C ASN A 325 11.44 15.90 -14.26
N PRO A 326 10.69 16.85 -13.68
CA PRO A 326 9.81 17.74 -14.45
C PRO A 326 10.60 18.75 -15.28
N VAL A 327 10.25 18.88 -16.56
CA VAL A 327 10.57 20.06 -17.39
C VAL A 327 9.24 20.74 -17.73
N ILE A 328 8.96 21.84 -17.06
CA ILE A 328 7.65 22.51 -17.12
C ILE A 328 7.66 23.62 -18.16
N THR A 329 6.62 23.64 -18.99
CA THR A 329 6.29 24.73 -19.91
C THR A 329 4.78 25.00 -19.88
N THR A 330 4.35 26.07 -20.55
CA THR A 330 2.95 26.48 -20.63
C THR A 330 2.51 26.50 -22.09
N GLY A 331 1.34 25.90 -22.34
CA GLY A 331 0.68 25.91 -23.62
C GLY A 331 0.17 27.29 -24.01
N HIS A 332 0.38 27.61 -25.28
CA HIS A 332 -0.03 28.85 -25.93
C HIS A 332 -0.54 28.49 -27.34
N PRO A 333 -1.45 29.29 -27.94
CA PRO A 333 -1.86 29.08 -29.34
C PRO A 333 -0.70 29.06 -30.35
N ASP A 334 0.42 29.72 -30.03
CA ASP A 334 1.63 29.75 -30.87
C ASP A 334 2.61 28.61 -30.56
N PHE A 335 2.22 27.65 -29.72
CA PHE A 335 3.05 26.49 -29.40
C PHE A 335 3.16 25.61 -30.65
N SER A 336 4.39 25.43 -31.14
CA SER A 336 4.63 24.88 -32.48
C SER A 336 5.55 23.67 -32.50
N GLU A 337 5.62 23.00 -33.65
CA GLU A 337 6.54 21.88 -33.91
C GLU A 337 8.01 22.24 -33.62
N ASP A 338 8.44 23.47 -33.93
CA ASP A 338 9.79 23.96 -33.61
C ASP A 338 10.13 23.81 -32.12
N MET A 339 9.15 24.01 -31.24
CA MET A 339 9.35 23.90 -29.80
C MET A 339 9.50 22.45 -29.36
N LEU A 340 8.87 21.51 -30.09
CA LEU A 340 8.89 20.08 -29.77
C LEU A 340 10.09 19.36 -30.38
N TYR A 341 10.40 19.65 -31.65
CA TYR A 341 11.41 18.92 -32.43
C TYR A 341 12.71 19.71 -32.64
N GLY A 342 12.66 21.03 -32.44
CA GLY A 342 13.80 21.91 -32.59
C GLY A 342 13.83 22.66 -33.91
N LYS A 343 14.72 23.64 -34.00
CA LYS A 343 14.90 24.47 -35.19
C LYS A 343 16.31 25.03 -35.29
N TYR A 344 16.66 25.51 -36.49
CA TYR A 344 17.84 26.32 -36.69
C TYR A 344 17.61 27.75 -36.20
N LEU A 345 18.55 28.25 -35.42
CA LEU A 345 18.60 29.63 -34.94
C LEU A 345 19.92 30.28 -35.37
N PRO A 346 19.92 31.55 -35.78
CA PRO A 346 21.15 32.29 -35.99
C PRO A 346 21.83 32.59 -34.66
N ASN A 347 23.15 32.50 -34.62
CA ASN A 347 23.97 33.05 -33.54
C ASN A 347 24.34 34.52 -33.82
N GLU A 348 25.08 35.15 -32.91
CA GLU A 348 25.53 36.56 -33.02
C GLU A 348 26.37 36.84 -34.28
N THR A 349 26.98 35.82 -34.88
CA THR A 349 27.78 35.92 -36.12
C THR A 349 26.97 35.58 -37.37
N GLY A 350 25.65 35.36 -37.27
CA GLY A 350 24.79 34.97 -38.38
C GLY A 350 24.91 33.50 -38.83
N ALA A 351 25.72 32.69 -38.14
CA ALA A 351 25.82 31.25 -38.41
C ALA A 351 24.65 30.52 -37.75
N LEU A 352 24.07 29.54 -38.46
CA LEU A 352 22.96 28.75 -37.96
C LEU A 352 23.46 27.64 -37.04
N TYR A 353 22.87 27.53 -35.86
CA TYR A 353 23.01 26.36 -34.97
C TYR A 353 21.65 25.71 -34.76
N TYR A 354 21.64 24.38 -34.65
CA TYR A 354 20.41 23.66 -34.35
C TYR A 354 20.16 23.64 -32.85
N ARG A 355 19.00 24.15 -32.43
CA ARG A 355 18.52 24.05 -31.05
C ARG A 355 17.48 22.93 -30.98
N GLU A 356 17.73 21.96 -30.12
CA GLU A 356 16.78 20.87 -29.83
C GLU A 356 15.47 21.40 -29.26
N GLY A 357 14.37 20.75 -29.63
CA GLY A 357 13.06 20.96 -29.01
C GLY A 357 12.86 20.06 -27.80
N PHE A 358 11.74 20.22 -27.10
CA PHE A 358 11.47 19.48 -25.87
C PHE A 358 11.49 17.96 -26.07
N ILE A 359 10.88 17.42 -27.13
CA ILE A 359 10.84 15.97 -27.36
C ILE A 359 12.23 15.44 -27.73
N THR A 360 12.89 16.08 -28.69
CA THR A 360 14.21 15.62 -29.16
C THR A 360 15.31 15.81 -28.12
N GLN A 361 15.16 16.77 -27.21
CA GLN A 361 16.08 16.99 -26.10
C GLN A 361 15.84 16.05 -24.92
N LEU A 362 14.58 15.81 -24.54
CA LEU A 362 14.26 15.16 -23.27
C LEU A 362 14.07 13.64 -23.40
N MET A 363 13.41 13.17 -24.45
CA MET A 363 13.11 11.74 -24.63
C MET A 363 14.38 10.87 -24.65
N PRO A 364 15.47 11.24 -25.33
CA PRO A 364 16.68 10.41 -25.38
C PRO A 364 17.47 10.36 -24.06
N LYS A 365 17.17 11.23 -23.09
CA LYS A 365 17.92 11.29 -21.83
C LYS A 365 17.64 10.07 -20.95
N LYS A 366 18.67 9.64 -20.21
CA LYS A 366 18.60 8.52 -19.27
C LYS A 366 18.02 8.90 -17.90
N ASP A 367 17.91 10.19 -17.61
CA ASP A 367 17.53 10.74 -16.30
C ASP A 367 16.00 10.88 -16.09
N LYS A 368 15.19 10.27 -16.96
CA LYS A 368 13.72 10.32 -16.90
C LYS A 368 13.17 11.75 -16.81
N SER A 369 13.71 12.68 -17.59
CA SER A 369 13.18 14.04 -17.68
C SER A 369 11.88 14.08 -18.47
N TYR A 370 10.72 14.27 -17.85
CA TYR A 370 9.42 14.31 -18.53
C TYR A 370 9.00 15.75 -18.87
N LEU A 371 8.34 15.93 -20.00
CA LEU A 371 7.79 17.23 -20.40
C LEU A 371 6.43 17.44 -19.73
N VAL A 372 6.27 18.55 -19.01
CA VAL A 372 4.98 18.96 -18.42
C VAL A 372 4.52 20.22 -19.13
N ILE A 373 3.28 20.20 -19.62
CA ILE A 373 2.68 21.31 -20.34
C ILE A 373 1.41 21.74 -19.61
N ASP A 374 1.47 22.87 -18.92
CA ASP A 374 0.29 23.49 -18.32
C ASP A 374 -0.56 24.19 -19.38
N ASN A 375 -1.87 24.35 -19.18
CA ASN A 375 -2.82 24.89 -20.17
C ASN A 375 -2.73 24.16 -21.52
N PHE A 376 -2.65 22.83 -21.49
CA PHE A 376 -2.59 21.98 -22.68
C PHE A 376 -3.79 22.17 -23.61
N ASN A 377 -4.95 22.56 -23.05
CA ASN A 377 -6.13 22.94 -23.84
C ASN A 377 -5.90 24.13 -24.79
N ARG A 378 -4.82 24.88 -24.67
CA ARG A 378 -4.50 25.99 -25.58
C ARG A 378 -3.66 25.59 -26.78
N ILE A 379 -3.28 24.32 -26.88
CA ILE A 379 -2.41 23.80 -27.92
C ILE A 379 -3.24 23.00 -28.94
N ASP A 380 -2.88 23.14 -30.21
CA ASP A 380 -3.32 22.26 -31.28
C ASP A 380 -2.50 20.96 -31.24
N THR A 381 -3.16 19.81 -31.10
CA THR A 381 -2.48 18.52 -30.98
C THR A 381 -1.83 18.02 -32.26
N ASP A 382 -2.14 18.61 -33.42
CA ASP A 382 -1.57 18.20 -34.70
C ASP A 382 -0.04 18.43 -34.76
N ILE A 383 0.49 19.34 -33.95
CA ILE A 383 1.94 19.54 -33.80
C ILE A 383 2.67 18.30 -33.27
N PHE A 384 1.94 17.32 -32.71
CA PHE A 384 2.53 16.05 -32.25
C PHE A 384 2.55 14.97 -33.34
N GLN A 385 2.02 15.23 -34.53
CA GLN A 385 1.86 14.24 -35.60
C GLN A 385 3.18 13.57 -35.98
N THR A 386 4.28 14.34 -36.04
CA THR A 386 5.62 13.80 -36.29
C THR A 386 6.01 12.73 -35.27
N TYR A 387 5.69 12.94 -33.99
CA TYR A 387 5.96 11.94 -32.94
C TYR A 387 5.00 10.75 -33.03
N ILE A 388 3.71 11.00 -33.28
CA ILE A 388 2.70 9.94 -33.47
C ILE A 388 3.08 9.01 -34.62
N ASN A 389 3.56 9.55 -35.74
CA ASN A 389 4.03 8.74 -36.86
C ASN A 389 5.19 7.82 -36.44
N VAL A 390 6.12 8.30 -35.60
CA VAL A 390 7.18 7.46 -35.03
C VAL A 390 6.61 6.37 -34.12
N LEU A 391 5.57 6.67 -33.33
CA LEU A 391 4.88 5.68 -32.48
C LEU A 391 4.23 4.56 -33.30
N GLU A 392 3.62 4.92 -34.42
CA GLU A 392 3.02 4.01 -35.42
C GLU A 392 4.07 3.16 -36.16
N GLY A 393 5.35 3.46 -35.99
CA GLY A 393 6.46 2.69 -36.55
C GLY A 393 7.01 3.26 -37.86
N TYR A 394 6.53 4.43 -38.30
CA TYR A 394 7.11 5.12 -39.44
C TYR A 394 8.51 5.67 -39.11
N GLU A 395 9.38 5.69 -40.12
CA GLU A 395 10.62 6.45 -40.07
C GLU A 395 10.35 7.87 -40.59
N VAL A 396 10.59 8.87 -39.75
CA VAL A 396 10.31 10.28 -40.05
C VAL A 396 11.61 11.04 -40.24
N THR A 397 11.66 11.88 -41.28
CA THR A 397 12.81 12.75 -41.53
C THR A 397 12.60 14.08 -40.83
N LEU A 398 13.54 14.48 -39.98
CA LEU A 398 13.50 15.75 -39.27
C LEU A 398 14.30 16.82 -40.04
N PRO A 399 13.92 18.11 -39.94
CA PRO A 399 14.61 19.22 -40.58
C PRO A 399 15.92 19.57 -39.87
N ARG A 400 16.80 18.58 -39.68
CA ARG A 400 18.11 18.68 -39.03
C ARG A 400 19.14 17.88 -39.81
N TYR A 401 20.31 18.47 -40.03
CA TYR A 401 21.42 17.80 -40.70
C TYR A 401 22.41 17.19 -39.71
N ASN A 402 22.93 16.01 -40.05
CA ASN A 402 24.06 15.39 -39.36
C ASN A 402 25.41 16.00 -39.85
N LYS A 403 26.53 15.51 -39.33
CA LYS A 403 27.88 16.00 -39.70
C LYS A 403 28.23 15.77 -41.18
N ASP A 404 27.58 14.81 -41.82
CA ASP A 404 27.80 14.44 -43.23
C ASP A 404 26.85 15.19 -44.19
N GLY A 405 26.03 16.12 -43.67
CA GLY A 405 25.08 16.90 -44.48
C GLY A 405 23.80 16.15 -44.86
N ASN A 406 23.53 14.99 -44.26
CA ASN A 406 22.29 14.23 -44.47
C ASN A 406 21.24 14.62 -43.43
N MET A 407 19.97 14.65 -43.85
CA MET A 407 18.87 14.85 -42.90
C MET A 407 18.75 13.68 -41.92
N ILE A 408 18.44 14.02 -40.68
CA ILE A 408 18.32 13.07 -39.60
C ILE A 408 16.98 12.33 -39.68
N LYS A 409 17.07 11.01 -39.53
CA LYS A 409 15.92 10.11 -39.47
C LYS A 409 15.63 9.73 -38.03
N TRP A 410 14.34 9.68 -37.70
CA TRP A 410 13.84 9.29 -36.39
C TRP A 410 12.84 8.15 -36.52
N SER A 411 13.05 7.08 -35.75
CA SER A 411 12.24 5.87 -35.74
C SER A 411 12.35 5.19 -34.36
N ARG A 412 11.61 4.08 -34.17
CA ARG A 412 11.70 3.25 -32.96
C ARG A 412 12.91 2.30 -32.93
N GLN A 413 13.72 2.29 -34.00
CA GLN A 413 14.85 1.36 -34.12
C GLN A 413 16.04 1.80 -33.25
N LYS A 414 16.86 0.84 -32.81
CA LYS A 414 17.97 1.09 -31.88
C LYS A 414 19.08 1.97 -32.46
N ASP A 415 19.22 1.97 -33.77
CA ASP A 415 20.18 2.72 -34.57
C ASP A 415 19.63 4.07 -35.08
N SER A 416 18.39 4.42 -34.70
CA SER A 416 17.84 5.74 -34.98
C SER A 416 18.66 6.85 -34.31
N PHE A 417 18.73 8.03 -34.94
CA PHE A 417 19.53 9.14 -34.44
C PHE A 417 19.09 9.61 -33.05
N TYR A 418 17.78 9.72 -32.82
CA TYR A 418 17.23 9.94 -31.49
C TYR A 418 16.77 8.61 -30.91
N TYR A 419 17.39 8.23 -29.79
CA TYR A 419 16.99 7.03 -29.06
C TYR A 419 15.53 7.13 -28.61
N PHE A 420 14.70 6.21 -29.09
CA PHE A 420 13.32 6.09 -28.68
C PHE A 420 13.22 5.44 -27.29
N ASN A 421 12.74 6.21 -26.31
CA ASN A 421 12.52 5.73 -24.96
C ASN A 421 11.02 5.47 -24.72
N PRO A 422 10.57 4.20 -24.67
CA PRO A 422 9.16 3.88 -24.46
C PRO A 422 8.64 4.27 -23.07
N ASN A 423 9.54 4.53 -22.11
CA ASN A 423 9.17 4.92 -20.75
C ASN A 423 9.15 6.44 -20.55
N TRP A 424 9.32 7.23 -21.61
CA TRP A 424 9.27 8.68 -21.54
C TRP A 424 7.85 9.20 -21.83
N HIS A 425 7.41 10.24 -21.11
CA HIS A 425 6.04 10.74 -21.19
C HIS A 425 5.98 12.27 -21.31
N ILE A 426 4.89 12.73 -21.94
CA ILE A 426 4.43 14.12 -21.99
C ILE A 426 3.19 14.22 -21.10
N VAL A 427 3.24 15.05 -20.06
CA VAL A 427 2.14 15.31 -19.14
C VAL A 427 1.48 16.63 -19.50
N GLY A 428 0.30 16.57 -20.10
CA GLY A 428 -0.53 17.75 -20.39
C GLY A 428 -1.51 17.99 -19.24
N ILE A 429 -1.60 19.22 -18.75
CA ILE A 429 -2.63 19.64 -17.78
C ILE A 429 -3.70 20.38 -18.57
N THR A 430 -4.92 19.88 -18.55
CA THR A 430 -6.07 20.47 -19.22
C THR A 430 -7.17 20.82 -18.24
N TYR A 431 -7.89 21.89 -18.59
CA TYR A 431 -9.04 22.40 -17.85
C TYR A 431 -10.34 22.22 -18.65
N ASP A 432 -10.25 21.56 -19.81
CA ASP A 432 -11.41 21.19 -20.63
C ASP A 432 -12.08 19.96 -20.00
N SER A 433 -13.41 19.87 -20.15
CA SER A 433 -14.21 18.72 -19.76
C SER A 433 -13.91 17.48 -20.62
N LEU A 434 -14.35 16.31 -20.15
CA LEU A 434 -14.17 15.06 -20.90
C LEU A 434 -14.92 15.07 -22.24
N GLU A 435 -16.05 15.76 -22.34
CA GLU A 435 -16.78 15.92 -23.60
C GLU A 435 -15.97 16.80 -24.57
N GLU A 436 -15.51 17.97 -24.12
CA GLU A 436 -14.71 18.89 -24.93
C GLU A 436 -13.43 18.23 -25.44
N ILE A 437 -12.74 17.43 -24.62
CA ILE A 437 -11.53 16.70 -25.02
C ILE A 437 -11.82 15.71 -26.17
N LYS A 438 -12.96 15.00 -26.11
CA LYS A 438 -13.35 14.02 -27.13
C LYS A 438 -13.75 14.68 -28.45
N GLU A 439 -14.36 15.86 -28.39
CA GLU A 439 -14.76 16.61 -29.58
C GLU A 439 -13.58 17.35 -30.21
N LYS A 440 -12.66 17.85 -29.39
CA LYS A 440 -11.56 18.73 -29.82
C LYS A 440 -10.35 17.99 -30.39
N TYR A 441 -9.99 16.84 -29.82
CA TYR A 441 -8.77 16.13 -30.20
C TYR A 441 -9.05 14.94 -31.11
N SER A 442 -8.18 14.73 -32.09
CA SER A 442 -8.32 13.65 -33.06
C SER A 442 -8.27 12.26 -32.40
N GLU A 443 -8.97 11.30 -33.00
CA GLU A 443 -8.93 9.90 -32.53
C GLU A 443 -7.50 9.34 -32.53
N GLN A 444 -6.67 9.77 -33.48
CA GLN A 444 -5.27 9.36 -33.59
C GLN A 444 -4.45 9.86 -32.40
N PHE A 445 -4.59 11.13 -31.99
CA PHE A 445 -3.96 11.63 -30.78
C PHE A 445 -4.49 10.92 -29.52
N LEU A 446 -5.81 10.73 -29.42
CA LEU A 446 -6.45 10.09 -28.29
C LEU A 446 -6.07 8.61 -28.14
N LYS A 447 -5.75 7.91 -29.24
CA LYS A 447 -5.23 6.53 -29.23
C LYS A 447 -3.97 6.41 -28.38
N TYR A 448 -3.06 7.38 -28.50
CA TYR A 448 -1.77 7.44 -27.79
C TYR A 448 -1.83 8.20 -26.46
N THR A 449 -3.03 8.59 -26.03
CA THR A 449 -3.25 9.41 -24.84
C THR A 449 -3.95 8.63 -23.73
N ARG A 450 -3.42 8.76 -22.52
CA ARG A 450 -4.07 8.35 -21.28
C ARG A 450 -4.74 9.58 -20.65
N ILE A 451 -6.07 9.62 -20.69
CA ILE A 451 -6.85 10.66 -20.01
C ILE A 451 -7.05 10.24 -18.55
N VAL A 452 -6.81 11.19 -17.66
CA VAL A 452 -6.76 10.99 -16.21
C VAL A 452 -7.51 12.13 -15.55
N LYS A 453 -8.56 11.84 -14.78
CA LYS A 453 -9.23 12.86 -13.97
C LYS A 453 -8.59 12.92 -12.58
N VAL A 454 -8.26 14.11 -12.10
CA VAL A 454 -7.74 14.32 -10.74
C VAL A 454 -8.93 14.34 -9.78
N LYS A 455 -8.88 13.50 -8.72
CA LYS A 455 -9.92 13.47 -7.68
C LYS A 455 -9.76 14.66 -6.73
N HIS A 456 -10.88 15.26 -6.37
CA HIS A 456 -10.97 16.26 -5.31
C HIS A 456 -11.50 15.56 -4.06
N ASP A 457 -10.71 15.56 -2.98
CA ASP A 457 -11.19 15.19 -1.64
C ASP A 457 -11.96 16.36 -1.00
#